data_AF-A0A8S2FV53-F1
#
_entry.id   AF-A0A8S2FV53-F1
#
_cell.length_a   1.000
_cell.length_b   1.000
_cell.length_c   1.000
_cell.angle_alpha   90.00
_cell.angle_beta   90.00
_cell.angle_gamma   90.00
#
_symmetry.space_group_name_H-M   'P 1'
#
loop_
_entity.id
_entity.type
_entity.pdbx_description
1 polymer ?
#
loop_
_entity_poly.entity_id
_entity_poly.type
_entity_poly.pdbx_seq_one_letter_code
_entity_poly.pdbx_strand_id
1 'polypeptide(L)' 'RATVSAPWLAPHFLGSFACYTVGNHHKFSGYKGQQQRRVHFAGEHTSIGFQGYIKGGVVEGIQAAAEVLIDLDIVAAAA' A
#
# COMPACT_ATOMS: atom_id res chain seq x y z
N ARG A 1 15.17 12.44 -14.92
CA ARG A 1 14.28 12.55 -16.11
C ARG A 1 13.52 11.24 -16.22
N ALA A 2 12.27 11.16 -15.73
CA ALA A 2 11.45 9.97 -15.93
C ALA A 2 10.96 9.95 -17.38
N THR A 3 11.45 9.03 -18.17
CA THR A 3 10.99 8.84 -19.55
C THR A 3 9.64 8.13 -19.46
N VAL A 4 8.57 8.84 -19.80
CA VAL A 4 7.16 8.38 -19.69
C VAL A 4 6.91 7.02 -20.36
N SER A 5 7.78 6.59 -21.27
CA SER A 5 7.70 5.30 -21.96
C SER A 5 8.12 4.07 -21.14
N ALA A 6 8.87 4.23 -20.05
CA ALA A 6 9.41 3.09 -19.29
C ALA A 6 9.47 3.36 -17.78
N PRO A 7 8.31 3.46 -17.09
CA PRO A 7 8.25 3.72 -15.65
C PRO A 7 8.99 2.65 -14.81
N TRP A 8 9.07 1.40 -15.29
CA TRP A 8 9.80 0.32 -14.62
C TRP A 8 11.33 0.47 -14.63
N LEU A 9 11.88 1.35 -15.48
CA LEU A 9 13.32 1.69 -15.46
C LEU A 9 13.65 2.79 -14.45
N ALA A 10 12.64 3.39 -13.80
CA ALA A 10 12.90 4.43 -12.81
C ALA A 10 13.56 3.81 -11.56
N PRO A 11 14.59 4.47 -11.00
CA PRO A 11 15.42 3.90 -9.92
C PRO A 11 14.65 3.59 -8.63
N HIS A 12 13.47 4.19 -8.46
CA HIS A 12 12.63 4.02 -7.27
C HIS A 12 11.40 3.13 -7.49
N PHE A 13 11.06 2.79 -8.74
CA PHE A 13 9.88 1.98 -9.05
C PHE A 13 10.20 0.48 -9.07
N LEU A 14 11.42 0.10 -9.49
CA LEU A 14 11.94 -1.28 -9.51
C LEU A 14 10.98 -2.33 -10.14
N GLY A 15 9.99 -1.88 -10.93
CA GLY A 15 8.87 -2.69 -11.36
C GLY A 15 7.69 -1.82 -11.85
N SER A 16 6.57 -2.49 -12.16
CA SER A 16 5.35 -1.82 -12.65
C SER A 16 4.23 -1.90 -11.62
N PHE A 17 3.85 -3.12 -11.22
CA PHE A 17 2.80 -3.37 -10.23
C PHE A 17 3.16 -4.57 -9.37
N ALA A 18 2.64 -4.63 -8.15
CA ALA A 18 2.80 -5.79 -7.30
C ALA A 18 2.06 -7.00 -7.87
N CYS A 19 2.75 -8.12 -8.03
CA CYS A 19 2.17 -9.40 -8.47
C CYS A 19 2.60 -10.50 -7.52
N TYR A 20 1.65 -11.34 -7.08
CA TYR A 20 1.98 -12.49 -6.25
C TYR A 20 2.55 -13.63 -7.08
N THR A 21 3.61 -14.26 -6.57
CA THR A 21 4.00 -15.60 -7.00
C THR A 21 3.08 -16.65 -6.37
N VAL A 22 3.10 -17.85 -6.93
CA VAL A 22 2.30 -18.98 -6.41
C VAL A 22 2.62 -19.22 -4.93
N GLY A 23 1.59 -19.24 -4.10
CA GLY A 23 1.70 -19.45 -2.65
C GLY A 23 1.95 -18.18 -1.81
N ASN A 24 2.49 -17.10 -2.39
CA ASN A 24 2.74 -15.86 -1.64
C ASN A 24 1.45 -15.18 -1.18
N HIS A 25 0.37 -15.29 -1.95
CA HIS A 25 -0.93 -14.78 -1.55
C HIS A 25 -1.38 -15.40 -0.21
N HIS A 26 -1.27 -16.72 -0.05
CA HIS A 26 -1.69 -17.37 1.19
C HIS A 26 -0.74 -17.07 2.37
N LYS A 27 0.56 -16.99 2.11
CA LYS A 27 1.58 -16.78 3.15
C LYS A 27 1.65 -15.35 3.67
N PHE A 28 1.44 -14.35 2.80
CA PHE A 28 1.80 -12.96 3.12
C PHE A 28 0.66 -11.96 2.95
N SER A 29 -0.42 -12.29 2.23
CA SER A 29 -1.47 -11.31 1.89
C SER A 29 -2.08 -10.62 3.11
N GLY A 30 -2.29 -11.35 4.21
CA GLY A 30 -2.88 -10.79 5.43
C GLY A 30 -1.95 -9.88 6.26
N TYR A 31 -0.63 -9.94 6.06
CA TYR A 31 0.32 -9.25 6.93
C TYR A 31 0.90 -7.96 6.34
N LYS A 32 0.85 -7.76 5.02
CA LYS A 32 1.51 -6.64 4.34
C LYS A 32 1.01 -5.24 4.74
N GLY A 33 -0.25 -5.14 5.13
CA GLY A 33 -0.87 -3.88 5.59
C GLY A 33 -0.94 -3.76 7.12
N GLN A 34 -0.41 -4.72 7.88
CA GLN A 34 -0.51 -4.67 9.33
C GLN A 34 0.47 -3.64 9.90
N GLN A 35 -0.06 -2.69 10.68
CA GLN A 35 0.76 -1.72 11.40
C GLN A 35 1.78 -2.42 12.31
N GLN A 36 3.01 -1.89 12.32
CA GLN A 36 4.07 -2.35 13.20
C GLN A 36 4.49 -1.22 14.13
N ARG A 37 3.84 -1.13 15.29
CA ARG A 37 3.94 0.02 16.21
C ARG A 37 3.58 1.29 15.44
N ARG A 38 4.38 2.36 15.55
CA ARG A 38 4.17 3.66 14.89
C ARG A 38 4.57 3.68 13.41
N VAL A 39 4.59 2.52 12.76
CA VAL A 39 4.90 2.39 11.33
C VAL A 39 3.67 1.82 10.64
N HIS A 40 3.06 2.65 9.80
CA HIS A 40 1.88 2.32 9.01
C HIS A 40 2.30 2.09 7.56
N PHE A 41 1.69 1.08 6.95
CA PHE A 41 2.00 0.68 5.58
C PHE A 41 0.85 1.08 4.67
N ALA A 42 1.20 1.73 3.56
CA ALA A 42 0.25 2.17 2.55
C ALA A 42 0.73 1.77 1.16
N GLY A 43 -0.21 1.75 0.22
CA GLY A 43 0.05 1.52 -1.19
C GLY A 43 -0.76 0.35 -1.76
N GLU A 44 -0.76 0.23 -3.08
CA GLU A 44 -1.51 -0.81 -3.76
C GLU A 44 -1.05 -2.22 -3.42
N HIS A 45 0.21 -2.38 -3.00
CA HIS A 45 0.79 -3.65 -2.59
C HIS A 45 0.33 -4.11 -1.20
N THR A 46 -0.25 -3.25 -0.36
CA THR A 46 -0.83 -3.68 0.93
C THR A 46 -2.27 -4.19 0.76
N SER A 47 -2.93 -3.78 -0.33
CA SER A 47 -4.30 -4.19 -0.62
C SER A 47 -4.43 -5.66 -0.99
N ILE A 48 -5.38 -6.33 -0.36
CA ILE A 48 -5.73 -7.74 -0.65
C ILE A 48 -6.57 -7.84 -1.93
N GLY A 49 -7.51 -6.90 -2.12
CA GLY A 49 -8.51 -6.98 -3.20
C GLY A 49 -8.16 -6.18 -4.47
N PHE A 50 -7.32 -5.16 -4.36
CA PHE A 50 -7.07 -4.21 -5.47
C PHE A 50 -5.56 -4.01 -5.73
N GLN A 51 -4.79 -5.09 -5.67
CA GLN A 51 -3.35 -5.05 -5.89
C GLN A 51 -3.03 -4.67 -7.36
N GLY A 52 -2.14 -3.68 -7.53
CA GLY A 52 -1.76 -3.17 -8.86
C GLY A 52 -2.76 -2.17 -9.46
N TYR A 53 -3.81 -1.81 -8.74
CA TYR A 53 -4.75 -0.77 -9.14
C TYR A 53 -4.58 0.48 -8.30
N ILE A 54 -4.84 1.64 -8.91
CA ILE A 54 -4.86 2.94 -8.21
C ILE A 54 -5.84 2.91 -7.03
N LYS A 55 -6.97 2.20 -7.18
CA LYS A 55 -7.96 2.02 -6.11
C LYS A 55 -7.34 1.42 -4.85
N GLY A 56 -6.45 0.43 -4.99
CA GLY A 56 -5.74 -0.15 -3.85
C GLY A 56 -4.87 0.90 -3.15
N GLY A 57 -4.09 1.66 -3.90
CA GLY A 57 -3.26 2.74 -3.33
C GLY A 57 -4.06 3.80 -2.59
N VAL A 58 -5.23 4.19 -3.11
CA VAL A 58 -6.11 5.20 -2.48
C VAL A 58 -6.74 4.65 -1.19
N VAL A 59 -7.35 3.47 -1.25
CA VAL A 59 -8.06 2.87 -0.10
C VAL A 59 -7.09 2.61 1.04
N GLU A 60 -5.95 1.98 0.75
CA GLU A 60 -4.95 1.66 1.77
C GLU A 60 -4.26 2.93 2.31
N GLY A 61 -4.10 3.97 1.48
CA GLY A 61 -3.58 5.26 1.92
C GLY A 61 -4.50 5.99 2.90
N ILE A 62 -5.81 5.98 2.63
CA ILE A 62 -6.83 6.52 3.56
C ILE A 62 -6.81 5.74 4.87
N GLN A 63 -6.74 4.41 4.79
CA GLN A 63 -6.71 3.56 5.97
C GLN A 63 -5.46 3.78 6.82
N ALA A 64 -4.28 3.83 6.22
CA ALA A 64 -3.03 4.14 6.93
C ALA A 64 -3.07 5.52 7.59
N ALA A 65 -3.67 6.53 6.94
CA ALA A 65 -3.85 7.85 7.54
C ALA A 65 -4.80 7.82 8.75
N ALA A 66 -5.90 7.05 8.67
CA ALA A 66 -6.81 6.86 9.78
C ALA A 66 -6.12 6.17 10.97
N GLU A 67 -5.29 5.15 10.71
CA GLU A 67 -4.50 4.49 11.75
C GLU A 67 -3.55 5.46 12.45
N VAL A 68 -2.85 6.34 11.70
CA VAL A 68 -1.98 7.38 12.28
C VAL A 68 -2.78 8.33 13.17
N LEU A 69 -3.97 8.76 12.74
CA LEU A 69 -4.81 9.66 13.54
C LEU A 69 -5.26 9.00 14.84
N ILE A 70 -5.64 7.73 14.79
CA ILE A 70 -5.98 6.92 15.97
C ILE A 70 -4.79 6.79 16.91
N ASP A 71 -3.59 6.48 16.39
CA ASP A 71 -2.36 6.36 17.19
C ASP A 71 -1.93 7.68 17.84
N LEU A 72 -2.30 8.82 17.23
CA LEU A 72 -2.06 10.16 17.76
C LEU A 72 -3.17 10.68 18.68
N ASP A 73 -4.23 9.89 18.91
CA ASP A 73 -5.43 10.29 19.65
C ASP A 73 -6.07 11.59 19.10
N ILE A 74 -5.89 11.83 17.79
CA ILE A 74 -6.53 12.93 17.08
C ILE A 74 -7.84 12.33 16.56
N VAL A 75 -8.96 12.68 17.19
CA VAL A 75 -10.30 12.22 16.81
C VAL A 75 -10.44 12.35 15.30
N ALA A 76 -10.44 11.22 14.60
CA ALA A 76 -10.67 11.20 13.16
C ALA A 76 -12.07 11.78 12.94
N ALA A 77 -12.13 12.96 12.31
CA ALA A 77 -13.39 13.51 11.84
C ALA A 77 -13.97 12.48 10.87
N ALA A 78 -15.05 11.83 11.30
CA ALA A 78 -15.78 10.86 10.50
C ALA A 78 -16.15 11.49 9.14
N ALA A 79 -15.74 10.83 8.07
CA ALA A 79 -16.17 11.07 6.70
C ALA A 79 -16.79 9.79 6.15
#